data_AF-A0A974NAB1-F1
#
_entry.id   AF-A0A974NAB1-F1
#
_cell.length_a   1.000
_cell.length_b   1.000
_cell.length_c   1.000
_cell.angle_alpha   90.00
_cell.angle_beta   90.00
_cell.angle_gamma   90.00
#
_symmetry.space_group_name_H-M   'P 1'
#
loop_
_entity.id
_entity.type
_entity.pdbx_description
1 polymer ?
#
loop_
_entity_poly.entity_id
_entity_poly.type
_entity_poly.pdbx_seq_one_letter_code
_entity_poly.pdbx_strand_id
1 'polypeptide(L)'
;MVRVRSWVPALAVVMVSVLAGCSGGGVSGASPSVDPYEVGASAMAAAASASASARASRDAALGPDLVARRDAALATPPPDKPENLGEDSLEAAVAAAVYFLKLYRYAAVTGDTKDFEAMSEQQCVFCNNIIDRATRLHQEGGWADPWEQTAEKVEAYPLNPGYEYHQVDVTLRSGDISTHHGDGSDGKNSPAETVLMRVAIRYHDGTWTVGDAEVVGS
;
A
#
# COMPACT_ATOMS: atom_id res chain seq x y z
N MET A 1 21.42 18.59 -29.72
CA MET A 1 20.59 17.94 -30.76
C MET A 1 20.70 16.45 -30.58
N VAL A 2 19.68 15.83 -29.99
CA VAL A 2 19.60 14.39 -29.75
C VAL A 2 18.28 13.92 -30.38
N ARG A 3 18.38 12.98 -31.33
CA ARG A 3 17.25 12.42 -32.09
C ARG A 3 16.39 11.56 -31.17
N VAL A 4 15.12 11.94 -30.99
CA VAL A 4 14.09 11.12 -30.36
C VAL A 4 13.66 10.03 -31.34
N ARG A 5 13.86 8.76 -30.98
CA ARG A 5 13.38 7.60 -31.73
C ARG A 5 12.05 7.18 -31.12
N SER A 6 10.96 7.60 -31.76
CA SER A 6 9.59 7.23 -31.43
C SER A 6 9.43 5.71 -31.47
N TRP A 7 8.99 5.12 -30.35
CA TRP A 7 8.48 3.77 -30.28
C TRP A 7 6.96 3.86 -30.20
N VAL A 8 6.29 3.41 -31.27
CA VAL A 8 4.84 3.26 -31.32
C VAL A 8 4.52 1.88 -30.73
N PRO A 9 3.78 1.76 -29.62
CA PRO A 9 3.26 0.46 -29.21
C PRO A 9 2.13 0.07 -30.17
N ALA A 10 2.34 -1.00 -30.93
CA ALA A 10 1.30 -1.62 -31.72
C ALA A 10 0.24 -2.22 -30.77
N LEU A 11 -0.94 -1.62 -30.74
CA LEU A 11 -2.13 -2.19 -30.11
C LEU A 11 -2.46 -3.53 -30.82
N ALA A 12 -2.23 -4.65 -30.14
CA ALA A 12 -2.79 -5.93 -30.54
C ALA A 12 -4.28 -5.96 -30.16
N VAL A 13 -5.14 -5.59 -31.11
CA VAL A 13 -6.60 -5.75 -30.98
C VAL A 13 -6.92 -7.24 -31.14
N VAL A 14 -7.18 -7.94 -30.04
CA VAL A 14 -7.75 -9.29 -30.08
C VAL A 14 -9.24 -9.13 -30.41
N MET A 15 -9.58 -9.25 -31.68
CA MET A 15 -10.98 -9.39 -32.11
C MET A 15 -11.50 -10.76 -31.71
N VAL A 16 -12.44 -10.79 -30.76
CA VAL A 16 -13.23 -11.99 -30.45
C VAL A 16 -14.34 -12.09 -31.51
N SER A 17 -14.14 -12.98 -32.47
CA SER A 17 -15.11 -13.28 -33.52
C SER A 17 -16.29 -14.07 -32.94
N VAL A 18 -17.44 -13.42 -32.73
CA VAL A 18 -18.70 -14.12 -32.43
C VAL A 18 -19.30 -14.60 -33.76
N LEU A 19 -19.22 -15.91 -34.02
CA LEU A 19 -19.91 -16.54 -35.14
C LEU A 19 -21.41 -16.65 -34.81
N ALA A 20 -22.21 -15.68 -35.27
CA ALA A 20 -23.67 -15.77 -35.28
C ALA A 20 -24.12 -16.44 -36.59
N GLY A 21 -24.68 -17.64 -36.49
CA GLY A 21 -25.27 -18.37 -37.61
C GLY A 21 -26.58 -17.71 -38.07
N CYS A 22 -26.65 -17.35 -39.36
CA CYS A 22 -27.89 -16.93 -40.01
C CYS A 22 -28.65 -18.14 -40.53
N SER A 23 -29.90 -18.32 -40.06
CA SER A 23 -30.95 -19.01 -40.83
C SER A 23 -32.16 -18.06 -40.89
N GLY A 24 -32.66 -17.87 -42.11
CA GLY A 24 -33.49 -16.71 -42.48
C GLY A 24 -34.92 -16.70 -41.92
N GLY A 25 -35.46 -15.48 -41.83
CA GLY A 25 -36.86 -15.18 -41.57
C GLY A 25 -37.02 -13.72 -41.18
N GLY A 26 -37.55 -12.89 -42.09
CA GLY A 26 -37.67 -11.45 -41.89
C GLY A 26 -38.63 -11.08 -40.77
N VAL A 27 -38.19 -10.14 -39.92
CA VAL A 27 -39.06 -9.26 -39.13
C VAL A 27 -38.33 -7.92 -38.99
N SER A 28 -39.01 -6.84 -39.36
CA SER A 28 -38.62 -5.47 -39.05
C SER A 28 -38.77 -5.23 -37.55
N GLY A 29 -37.73 -4.75 -36.86
CA GLY A 29 -37.89 -4.26 -35.48
C GLY A 29 -36.61 -4.26 -34.65
N ALA A 30 -36.27 -3.06 -34.16
CA ALA A 30 -35.35 -2.74 -33.07
C ALA A 30 -33.87 -3.14 -33.23
N SER A 31 -33.00 -2.13 -33.30
CA SER A 31 -31.64 -2.27 -32.74
C SER A 31 -31.76 -2.85 -31.33
N PRO A 32 -30.97 -3.87 -30.94
CA PRO A 32 -30.87 -4.20 -29.54
C PRO A 32 -30.21 -3.00 -28.86
N SER A 33 -31.04 -2.16 -28.24
CA SER A 33 -30.58 -1.19 -27.24
C SER A 33 -30.06 -2.02 -26.08
N VAL A 34 -28.83 -2.50 -26.17
CA VAL A 34 -28.18 -3.17 -25.05
C VAL A 34 -27.94 -2.07 -24.03
N ASP A 35 -28.69 -2.11 -22.93
CA ASP A 35 -28.58 -1.10 -21.89
C ASP A 35 -27.13 -1.11 -21.36
N PRO A 36 -26.39 0.02 -21.46
CA PRO A 36 -25.00 0.08 -21.00
C PRO A 36 -24.86 -0.31 -19.51
N TYR A 37 -25.93 -0.15 -18.74
CA TYR A 37 -26.04 -0.54 -17.35
C TYR A 37 -26.04 -2.07 -17.15
N GLU A 38 -26.70 -2.85 -18.01
CA GLU A 38 -26.68 -4.32 -17.94
C GLU A 38 -25.33 -4.90 -18.37
N VAL A 39 -24.68 -4.29 -19.36
CA VAL A 39 -23.31 -4.64 -19.78
C VAL A 39 -22.32 -4.36 -18.64
N GLY A 40 -22.46 -3.20 -17.97
CA GLY A 40 -21.65 -2.85 -16.80
C GLY A 40 -21.85 -3.80 -15.61
N ALA A 41 -23.10 -4.15 -15.29
CA ALA A 41 -23.42 -5.10 -14.23
C ALA A 41 -22.83 -6.50 -14.50
N SER A 42 -22.94 -6.98 -15.73
CA SER A 42 -22.40 -8.29 -16.15
C SER A 42 -20.87 -8.32 -16.08
N ALA A 43 -20.21 -7.24 -16.50
CA ALA A 43 -18.75 -7.12 -16.41
C ALA A 43 -18.26 -7.10 -14.95
N MET A 44 -18.94 -6.37 -14.07
CA MET A 44 -18.62 -6.35 -12.63
C MET A 44 -18.82 -7.73 -11.99
N ALA A 45 -19.89 -8.44 -12.33
CA ALA A 45 -20.14 -9.80 -11.83
C ALA A 45 -19.05 -10.78 -12.29
N ALA A 46 -18.63 -10.71 -13.56
CA ALA A 46 -17.55 -11.53 -14.09
C ALA A 46 -16.20 -11.25 -13.37
N ALA A 47 -15.89 -9.98 -13.13
CA ALA A 47 -14.69 -9.58 -12.39
C ALA A 47 -14.71 -10.08 -10.94
N ALA A 48 -15.85 -9.98 -10.26
CA ALA A 48 -16.01 -10.50 -8.90
C ALA A 48 -15.82 -12.02 -8.84
N SER A 49 -16.38 -12.76 -9.81
CA SER A 49 -16.21 -14.21 -9.91
C SER A 49 -14.75 -14.61 -10.16
N ALA A 50 -14.06 -13.93 -11.07
CA ALA A 50 -12.64 -14.16 -11.34
C ALA A 50 -11.77 -13.89 -10.10
N SER A 51 -12.06 -12.81 -9.36
CA SER A 51 -11.36 -12.48 -8.11
C SER A 51 -11.57 -13.53 -7.03
N ALA A 52 -12.81 -14.01 -6.85
CA ALA A 52 -13.12 -15.08 -5.90
C ALA A 52 -12.41 -16.40 -6.25
N SER A 53 -12.37 -16.77 -7.55
CA SER A 53 -11.64 -17.95 -8.02
C SER A 53 -10.13 -17.83 -7.79
N ALA A 54 -9.55 -16.67 -8.05
CA ALA A 54 -8.14 -16.40 -7.79
C ALA A 54 -7.81 -16.49 -6.28
N ARG A 55 -8.68 -15.96 -5.41
CA ARG A 55 -8.52 -16.09 -3.95
C ARG A 55 -8.61 -17.55 -3.50
N ALA A 56 -9.60 -18.30 -3.97
CA ALA A 56 -9.74 -19.71 -3.63
C ALA A 56 -8.51 -20.54 -4.06
N SER A 57 -7.93 -20.22 -5.22
CA SER A 57 -6.71 -20.87 -5.71
C SER A 57 -5.50 -20.58 -4.82
N ARG A 58 -5.35 -19.33 -4.36
CA ARG A 58 -4.30 -18.94 -3.40
C ARG A 58 -4.50 -19.61 -2.03
N ASP A 59 -5.72 -19.61 -1.52
CA ASP A 59 -6.04 -20.23 -0.23
C ASP A 59 -5.73 -21.74 -0.26
N ALA A 60 -5.98 -22.41 -1.38
CA ALA A 60 -5.61 -23.82 -1.57
C ALA A 60 -4.09 -24.04 -1.60
N ALA A 61 -3.31 -23.08 -2.13
CA ALA A 61 -1.85 -23.15 -2.15
C ALA A 61 -1.22 -22.92 -0.76
N LEU A 62 -1.82 -22.05 0.06
CA LEU A 62 -1.35 -21.69 1.40
C LEU A 62 -1.69 -22.75 2.46
N GLY A 63 -2.84 -23.40 2.33
CA GLY A 63 -3.38 -24.25 3.40
C GLY A 63 -3.96 -23.44 4.58
N PRO A 64 -4.65 -24.12 5.52
CA PRO A 64 -5.50 -23.46 6.50
C PRO A 64 -4.74 -22.57 7.50
N ASP A 65 -3.56 -22.98 7.94
CA ASP A 65 -2.80 -22.26 8.97
C ASP A 65 -2.25 -20.92 8.44
N LEU A 66 -1.75 -20.91 7.21
CA LEU A 66 -1.26 -19.68 6.56
C LEU A 66 -2.41 -18.75 6.20
N VAL A 67 -3.55 -19.29 5.75
CA VAL A 67 -4.77 -18.50 5.52
C VAL A 67 -5.23 -17.82 6.82
N ALA A 68 -5.26 -18.55 7.94
CA ALA A 68 -5.64 -18.00 9.23
C ALA A 68 -4.68 -16.89 9.69
N ARG A 69 -3.36 -17.07 9.49
CA ARG A 69 -2.36 -16.03 9.80
C ARG A 69 -2.52 -14.79 8.95
N ARG A 70 -2.72 -14.95 7.63
CA ARG A 70 -3.01 -13.82 6.73
C ARG A 70 -4.25 -13.06 7.17
N ASP A 71 -5.35 -13.78 7.41
CA ASP A 71 -6.62 -13.15 7.77
C ASP A 71 -6.51 -12.42 9.14
N ALA A 72 -5.75 -12.98 10.09
CA ALA A 72 -5.42 -12.29 11.34
C ALA A 72 -4.55 -11.04 11.13
N ALA A 73 -3.55 -11.10 10.24
CA ALA A 73 -2.71 -9.95 9.89
C ALA A 73 -3.57 -8.83 9.28
N LEU A 74 -4.41 -9.14 8.29
CA LEU A 74 -5.32 -8.19 7.64
C LEU A 74 -6.36 -7.59 8.60
N ALA A 75 -6.70 -8.29 9.69
CA ALA A 75 -7.60 -7.82 10.73
C ALA A 75 -6.93 -6.93 11.79
N THR A 76 -5.63 -6.64 11.67
CA THR A 76 -4.94 -5.72 12.58
C THR A 76 -5.66 -4.36 12.58
N PRO A 77 -6.00 -3.78 13.74
CA PRO A 77 -6.63 -2.47 13.80
C PRO A 77 -5.63 -1.34 13.45
N PRO A 78 -6.11 -0.21 12.93
CA PRO A 78 -5.26 0.96 12.70
C PRO A 78 -4.67 1.46 14.04
N PRO A 79 -3.47 2.06 14.02
CA PRO A 79 -2.88 2.62 15.23
C PRO A 79 -3.66 3.83 15.72
N ASP A 80 -3.74 3.99 17.05
CA ASP A 80 -4.38 5.16 17.66
C ASP A 80 -3.67 6.45 17.24
N LYS A 81 -4.45 7.41 16.74
CA LYS A 81 -3.96 8.73 16.35
C LYS A 81 -3.74 9.59 17.60
N PRO A 82 -2.53 10.15 17.82
CA PRO A 82 -2.28 11.05 18.95
C PRO A 82 -3.17 12.29 18.92
N GLU A 83 -3.65 12.72 20.09
CA GLU A 83 -4.58 13.85 20.23
C GLU A 83 -3.92 15.20 19.91
N ASN A 84 -2.60 15.33 20.18
CA ASN A 84 -1.84 16.56 20.01
C ASN A 84 -1.34 16.81 18.58
N LEU A 85 -1.70 15.98 17.59
CA LEU A 85 -1.24 16.16 16.21
C LEU A 85 -1.78 17.45 15.53
N GLY A 86 -2.74 18.14 16.15
CA GLY A 86 -3.20 19.46 15.70
C GLY A 86 -2.40 20.64 16.23
N GLU A 87 -1.31 20.40 16.95
CA GLU A 87 -0.47 21.44 17.56
C GLU A 87 0.85 21.61 16.80
N ASP A 88 1.28 22.86 16.63
CA ASP A 88 2.62 23.20 16.14
C ASP A 88 3.60 23.24 17.33
N SER A 89 4.00 22.06 17.79
CA SER A 89 4.91 21.93 18.92
C SER A 89 5.93 20.81 18.70
N LEU A 90 7.06 20.90 19.40
CA LEU A 90 8.08 19.85 19.33
C LEU A 90 7.58 18.52 19.89
N GLU A 91 6.66 18.57 20.87
CA GLU A 91 6.00 17.38 21.41
C GLU A 91 5.07 16.73 20.38
N ALA A 92 4.32 17.54 19.62
CA ALA A 92 3.51 17.05 18.51
C ALA A 92 4.38 16.47 17.39
N ALA A 93 5.55 17.05 17.09
CA ALA A 93 6.51 16.48 16.15
C ALA A 93 7.00 15.08 16.57
N VAL A 94 7.31 14.89 17.87
CA VAL A 94 7.67 13.58 18.45
C VAL A 94 6.53 12.58 18.27
N ALA A 95 5.31 12.96 18.66
CA ALA A 95 4.14 12.10 18.56
C ALA A 95 3.84 11.72 17.10
N ALA A 96 3.98 12.69 16.19
CA ALA A 96 3.78 12.52 14.75
C ALA A 96 4.80 11.55 14.15
N ALA A 97 6.10 11.70 14.45
CA ALA A 97 7.14 10.79 13.94
C ALA A 97 6.94 9.35 14.43
N VAL A 98 6.57 9.16 15.70
CA VAL A 98 6.25 7.82 16.23
C VAL A 98 5.00 7.25 15.58
N TYR A 99 3.96 8.07 15.38
CA TYR A 99 2.73 7.66 14.69
C TYR A 99 2.99 7.26 13.24
N PHE A 100 3.82 8.01 12.51
CA PHE A 100 4.29 7.65 11.16
C PHE A 100 4.93 6.26 11.11
N LEU A 101 5.80 5.92 12.06
CA LEU A 101 6.43 4.59 12.12
C LEU A 101 5.44 3.47 12.50
N LYS A 102 4.39 3.78 13.28
CA LYS A 102 3.28 2.84 13.52
C LYS A 102 2.44 2.61 12.25
N LEU A 103 2.20 3.67 11.48
CA LEU A 103 1.51 3.60 10.19
C LEU A 103 2.32 2.80 9.15
N TYR A 104 3.65 2.95 9.14
CA TYR A 104 4.55 2.10 8.33
C TYR A 104 4.30 0.60 8.60
N ARG A 105 4.30 0.21 9.89
CA ARG A 105 4.02 -1.17 10.30
C ARG A 105 2.62 -1.62 9.87
N TYR A 106 1.63 -0.79 10.15
CA TYR A 106 0.24 -1.07 9.80
C TYR A 106 0.09 -1.32 8.30
N ALA A 107 0.60 -0.43 7.45
CA ALA A 107 0.55 -0.55 6.00
C ALA A 107 1.24 -1.82 5.49
N ALA A 108 2.38 -2.21 6.07
CA ALA A 108 3.05 -3.45 5.69
C ALA A 108 2.24 -4.70 6.08
N VAL A 109 1.60 -4.70 7.25
CA VAL A 109 0.83 -5.84 7.78
C VAL A 109 -0.53 -5.98 7.07
N THR A 110 -1.25 -4.88 6.83
CA THR A 110 -2.63 -4.91 6.34
C THR A 110 -2.78 -4.55 4.86
N GLY A 111 -1.79 -3.87 4.29
CA GLY A 111 -1.87 -3.29 2.95
C GLY A 111 -2.70 -2.00 2.88
N ASP A 112 -3.29 -1.52 4.00
CA ASP A 112 -3.97 -0.22 4.01
C ASP A 112 -2.93 0.89 4.24
N THR A 113 -2.60 1.58 3.15
CA THR A 113 -1.60 2.64 3.11
C THR A 113 -2.18 4.04 3.30
N LYS A 114 -3.50 4.21 3.44
CA LYS A 114 -4.15 5.53 3.29
C LYS A 114 -3.61 6.59 4.24
N ASP A 115 -3.55 6.27 5.54
CA ASP A 115 -3.08 7.22 6.54
C ASP A 115 -1.55 7.44 6.45
N PHE A 116 -0.81 6.40 6.07
CA PHE A 116 0.64 6.51 5.82
C PHE A 116 0.92 7.44 4.63
N GLU A 117 0.18 7.28 3.53
CA GLU A 117 0.23 8.13 2.34
C GLU A 117 -0.21 9.56 2.66
N ALA A 118 -1.29 9.75 3.41
CA ALA A 118 -1.77 11.07 3.80
C ALA A 118 -0.76 11.86 4.65
N MET A 119 0.08 11.17 5.42
CA MET A 119 1.15 11.77 6.21
C MET A 119 2.47 11.91 5.43
N SER A 120 2.56 11.35 4.22
CA SER A 120 3.79 11.31 3.42
C SER A 120 3.76 12.35 2.31
N GLU A 121 4.79 13.17 2.22
CA GLU A 121 4.90 14.11 1.11
C GLU A 121 5.37 13.41 -0.15
N GLN A 122 4.99 13.96 -1.31
CA GLN A 122 5.26 13.34 -2.61
C GLN A 122 6.77 13.13 -2.88
N GLN A 123 7.64 13.98 -2.34
CA GLN A 123 9.10 13.81 -2.49
C GLN A 123 9.73 12.78 -1.54
N CYS A 124 9.00 12.25 -0.55
CA CYS A 124 9.54 11.28 0.39
C CYS A 124 9.79 9.92 -0.29
N VAL A 125 11.03 9.69 -0.72
CA VAL A 125 11.41 8.47 -1.47
C VAL A 125 11.21 7.21 -0.61
N PHE A 126 11.55 7.26 0.68
CA PHE A 126 11.30 6.15 1.60
C PHE A 126 9.81 5.81 1.66
N CYS A 127 8.96 6.82 1.85
CA CYS A 127 7.52 6.65 1.98
C CYS A 127 6.92 6.00 0.73
N ASN A 128 7.24 6.54 -0.46
CA ASN A 128 6.77 6.00 -1.74
C ASN A 128 7.20 4.54 -1.94
N ASN A 129 8.46 4.21 -1.59
CA ASN A 129 8.95 2.84 -1.68
C ASN A 129 8.19 1.87 -0.77
N ILE A 130 7.82 2.29 0.44
CA ILE A 130 7.01 1.48 1.35
C ILE A 130 5.61 1.28 0.78
N ILE A 131 4.96 2.35 0.33
CA ILE A 131 3.61 2.29 -0.26
C ILE A 131 3.60 1.33 -1.45
N ASP A 132 4.56 1.45 -2.37
CA ASP A 132 4.66 0.57 -3.55
C ASP A 132 4.88 -0.89 -3.17
N ARG A 133 5.74 -1.15 -2.19
CA ARG A 133 6.06 -2.52 -1.74
C ARG A 133 4.87 -3.17 -1.04
N ALA A 134 4.22 -2.46 -0.12
CA ALA A 134 3.03 -2.93 0.57
C ALA A 134 1.91 -3.20 -0.43
N THR A 135 1.61 -2.23 -1.30
CA THR A 135 0.58 -2.34 -2.33
C THR A 135 0.80 -3.56 -3.21
N ARG A 136 2.02 -3.75 -3.75
CA ARG A 136 2.32 -4.90 -4.61
C ARG A 136 2.17 -6.23 -3.87
N LEU A 137 2.76 -6.34 -2.68
CA LEU A 137 2.70 -7.58 -1.88
C LEU A 137 1.25 -8.01 -1.63
N HIS A 138 0.41 -7.06 -1.20
CA HIS A 138 -0.99 -7.34 -0.85
C HIS A 138 -1.87 -7.57 -2.08
N GLN A 139 -1.62 -6.89 -3.21
CA GLN A 139 -2.29 -7.16 -4.48
C GLN A 139 -2.03 -8.59 -5.00
N GLU A 140 -0.83 -9.11 -4.74
CA GLU A 140 -0.44 -10.49 -5.07
C GLU A 140 -0.98 -11.51 -4.05
N GLY A 141 -1.69 -11.05 -3.00
CA GLY A 141 -2.27 -11.87 -1.95
C GLY A 141 -1.29 -12.27 -0.84
N GLY A 142 -0.09 -11.68 -0.84
CA GLY A 142 0.89 -11.80 0.23
C GLY A 142 0.58 -10.90 1.41
N TRP A 143 1.31 -11.07 2.51
CA TRP A 143 1.17 -10.26 3.73
C TRP A 143 2.49 -10.25 4.53
N ALA A 144 2.58 -9.37 5.52
CA ALA A 144 3.58 -9.44 6.57
C ALA A 144 2.93 -9.91 7.88
N ASP A 145 3.58 -10.83 8.59
CA ASP A 145 3.13 -11.20 9.94
C ASP A 145 3.26 -9.97 10.87
N PRO A 146 2.30 -9.73 11.79
CA PRO A 146 2.45 -8.66 12.76
C PRO A 146 3.71 -8.87 13.62
N TRP A 147 4.56 -7.85 13.72
CA TRP A 147 5.77 -7.89 14.57
C TRP A 147 5.66 -6.91 15.73
N GLU A 148 6.47 -7.07 16.77
CA GLU A 148 6.59 -6.08 17.85
C GLU A 148 7.46 -4.90 17.40
N GLN A 149 7.01 -3.67 17.68
CA GLN A 149 7.75 -2.47 17.30
C GLN A 149 7.67 -1.41 18.40
N THR A 150 8.83 -0.97 18.88
CA THR A 150 8.94 -0.04 20.01
C THR A 150 9.89 1.09 19.68
N ALA A 151 9.45 2.34 19.90
CA ALA A 151 10.33 3.50 19.91
C ALA A 151 11.03 3.57 21.29
N GLU A 152 12.27 3.08 21.36
CA GLU A 152 13.06 3.02 22.61
C GLU A 152 13.56 4.40 23.04
N LYS A 153 13.87 5.25 22.08
CA LYS A 153 14.31 6.62 22.29
C LYS A 153 13.80 7.50 21.15
N VAL A 154 13.34 8.70 21.48
CA VAL A 154 12.92 9.70 20.49
C VAL A 154 13.55 11.05 20.85
N GLU A 155 14.23 11.64 19.89
CA GLU A 155 14.90 12.93 20.01
C GLU A 155 14.44 13.85 18.89
N ALA A 156 13.64 14.85 19.23
CA ALA A 156 13.23 15.89 18.28
C ALA A 156 14.11 17.12 18.45
N TYR A 157 14.50 17.70 17.32
CA TYR A 157 15.34 18.88 17.28
C TYR A 157 14.49 20.10 16.87
N PRO A 158 14.66 21.25 17.56
CA PRO A 158 14.03 22.48 17.14
C PRO A 158 14.38 22.82 15.69
N LEU A 159 13.44 23.41 14.97
CA LEU A 159 13.65 23.84 13.60
C LEU A 159 14.75 24.90 13.56
N ASN A 160 15.79 24.65 12.78
CA ASN A 160 16.84 25.64 12.55
C ASN A 160 16.31 26.78 11.67
N PRO A 161 16.71 28.04 11.90
CA PRO A 161 16.29 29.16 11.06
C PRO A 161 16.57 28.90 9.56
N GLY A 162 15.53 29.02 8.73
CA GLY A 162 15.61 28.81 7.28
C GLY A 162 15.43 27.37 6.80
N TYR A 163 15.18 26.42 7.70
CA TYR A 163 14.81 25.05 7.35
C TYR A 163 13.29 24.89 7.38
N GLU A 164 12.77 23.94 6.60
CA GLU A 164 11.32 23.65 6.53
C GLU A 164 10.90 22.45 7.39
N TYR A 165 11.84 21.59 7.80
CA TYR A 165 11.56 20.34 8.48
C TYR A 165 12.27 20.26 9.84
N HIS A 166 11.53 19.84 10.86
CA HIS A 166 12.10 19.30 12.08
C HIS A 166 12.78 17.97 11.77
N GLN A 167 13.91 17.73 12.43
CA GLN A 167 14.50 16.41 12.49
C GLN A 167 13.97 15.72 13.75
N VAL A 168 13.49 14.49 13.60
CA VAL A 168 13.15 13.59 14.71
C VAL A 168 13.88 12.28 14.53
N ASP A 169 14.80 11.98 15.44
CA ASP A 169 15.55 10.74 15.46
C ASP A 169 14.83 9.76 16.41
N VAL A 170 14.47 8.58 15.90
CA VAL A 170 13.77 7.51 16.61
C VAL A 170 14.64 6.26 16.64
N THR A 171 15.11 5.86 17.82
CA THR A 171 15.68 4.52 18.01
C THR A 171 14.54 3.51 18.02
N LEU A 172 14.39 2.79 16.92
CA LEU A 172 13.29 1.87 16.67
C LEU A 172 13.78 0.43 16.85
N ARG A 173 13.20 -0.28 17.83
CA ARG A 173 13.35 -1.73 17.97
C ARG A 173 12.24 -2.42 17.23
N SER A 174 12.60 -3.29 16.29
CA SER A 174 11.67 -4.19 15.58
C SER A 174 11.97 -5.64 15.97
N GLY A 175 10.91 -6.42 16.20
CA GLY A 175 10.99 -7.87 16.28
C GLY A 175 11.29 -8.51 14.92
N ASP A 176 11.27 -9.84 14.86
CA ASP A 176 11.43 -10.57 13.59
C ASP A 176 10.30 -10.18 12.63
N ILE A 177 10.65 -9.84 11.39
CA ILE A 177 9.69 -9.47 10.35
C ILE A 177 9.66 -10.60 9.33
N SER A 178 8.51 -11.26 9.21
CA SER A 178 8.28 -12.31 8.21
C SER A 178 7.25 -11.83 7.20
N THR A 179 7.56 -11.99 5.92
CA THR A 179 6.63 -11.75 4.81
C THR A 179 6.32 -13.08 4.12
N HIS A 180 5.12 -13.17 3.56
CA HIS A 180 4.62 -14.37 2.89
C HIS A 180 4.07 -13.99 1.52
N HIS A 181 4.32 -14.81 0.51
CA HIS A 181 3.73 -14.63 -0.82
C HIS A 181 2.37 -15.33 -0.90
N GLY A 182 1.43 -14.74 -1.65
CA GLY A 182 0.08 -15.27 -1.80
C GLY A 182 -0.03 -16.57 -2.58
N ASP A 183 1.03 -16.96 -3.30
CA ASP A 183 1.14 -18.22 -4.04
C ASP A 183 1.75 -19.37 -3.22
N GLY A 184 2.11 -19.11 -1.96
CA GLY A 184 2.73 -20.08 -1.06
C GLY A 184 4.23 -20.27 -1.26
N SER A 185 4.88 -19.48 -2.13
CA SER A 185 6.34 -19.45 -2.23
C SER A 185 6.98 -18.77 -1.01
N ASP A 186 8.26 -19.09 -0.78
CA ASP A 186 9.02 -18.55 0.35
C ASP A 186 9.08 -17.01 0.27
N GLY A 187 8.61 -16.34 1.33
CA GLY A 187 8.80 -14.90 1.46
C GLY A 187 10.15 -14.54 2.09
N LYS A 188 10.21 -13.35 2.70
CA LYS A 188 11.44 -12.84 3.33
C LYS A 188 11.29 -12.77 4.84
N ASN A 189 12.35 -13.19 5.53
CA ASN A 189 12.50 -13.04 6.98
C ASN A 189 13.68 -12.11 7.27
N SER A 190 13.42 -11.08 8.05
CA SER A 190 14.44 -10.20 8.62
C SER A 190 14.49 -10.41 10.13
N PRO A 191 15.67 -10.62 10.73
CA PRO A 191 15.79 -10.82 12.17
C PRO A 191 15.47 -9.51 12.92
N ALA A 192 15.11 -9.64 14.19
CA ALA A 192 14.93 -8.51 15.08
C ALA A 192 16.16 -7.59 15.11
N GLU A 193 15.92 -6.30 14.99
CA GLU A 193 16.96 -5.28 14.91
C GLU A 193 16.59 -4.01 15.67
N THR A 194 17.61 -3.24 16.04
CA THR A 194 17.43 -1.87 16.53
C THR A 194 18.11 -0.93 15.54
N VAL A 195 17.36 0.00 14.98
CA VAL A 195 17.86 0.99 14.02
C VAL A 195 17.61 2.40 14.52
N LEU A 196 18.39 3.36 14.04
CA LEU A 196 18.09 4.77 14.21
C LEU A 196 17.37 5.27 12.96
N MET A 197 16.07 5.52 13.08
CA MET A 197 15.29 6.19 12.04
C MET A 197 15.44 7.70 12.19
N ARG A 198 15.86 8.40 11.15
CA ARG A 198 15.79 9.85 11.07
C ARG A 198 14.59 10.25 10.22
N VAL A 199 13.70 11.05 10.78
CA VAL A 199 12.48 11.52 10.13
C VAL A 199 12.55 13.04 9.97
N ALA A 200 12.42 13.52 8.73
CA ALA A 200 12.25 14.94 8.43
C ALA A 200 10.75 15.23 8.34
N ILE A 201 10.23 15.98 9.32
CA ILE A 201 8.79 16.21 9.49
C ILE A 201 8.49 17.70 9.63
N ARG A 202 7.37 18.17 9.07
CA ARG A 202 6.95 19.57 9.19
C ARG A 202 5.48 19.69 9.52
N TYR A 203 5.13 20.81 10.13
CA TYR A 203 3.75 21.18 10.38
C TYR A 203 3.33 22.26 9.39
N HIS A 204 2.24 22.03 8.67
CA HIS A 204 1.61 23.05 7.84
C HIS A 204 0.10 22.79 7.75
N ASP A 205 -0.69 23.86 7.68
CA ASP A 205 -2.15 23.80 7.49
C ASP A 205 -2.89 22.86 8.47
N GLY A 206 -2.45 22.79 9.73
CA GLY A 206 -3.09 21.95 10.73
C GLY A 206 -2.63 20.49 10.75
N THR A 207 -1.63 20.12 9.93
CA THR A 207 -1.24 18.73 9.69
C THR A 207 0.28 18.56 9.74
N TRP A 208 0.72 17.44 10.32
CA TRP A 208 2.11 16.99 10.25
C TRP A 208 2.35 16.12 9.02
N THR A 209 3.38 16.41 8.24
CA THR A 209 3.76 15.66 7.04
C THR A 209 5.25 15.31 7.05
N VAL A 210 5.58 14.14 6.51
CA VAL A 210 6.95 13.60 6.42
C VAL A 210 7.51 13.87 5.04
N GLY A 211 8.56 14.70 4.97
CA GLY A 211 9.27 15.02 3.75
C GLY A 211 10.34 13.99 3.38
N ASP A 212 10.94 13.34 4.38
CA ASP A 212 11.94 12.29 4.20
C ASP A 212 12.03 11.39 5.44
N ALA A 213 12.50 10.17 5.25
CA ALA A 213 12.82 9.24 6.33
C ALA A 213 13.95 8.29 5.92
N GLU A 214 14.92 8.06 6.79
CA GLU A 214 16.07 7.20 6.50
C GLU A 214 16.48 6.36 7.71
N VAL A 215 17.11 5.22 7.45
CA VAL A 215 17.87 4.47 8.45
C VAL A 215 19.27 5.07 8.50
N VAL A 216 19.67 5.62 9.65
CA VAL A 216 21.00 6.20 9.81
C VAL A 216 22.04 5.08 9.85
N GLY A 217 23.00 5.13 8.91
CA GLY A 217 24.12 4.19 8.84
C GLY A 217 23.89 2.94 7.99
N SER A 218 22.82 2.90 7.19
CA SER A 218 22.55 1.86 6.18
C SER A 218 23.25 2.13 4.84
#